data_AF-A0A0V1L6C8-F1
#
_entry.id   AF-A0A0V1L6C8-F1
#
_cell.length_a   1.000
_cell.length_b   1.000
_cell.length_c   1.000
_cell.angle_alpha   90.00
_cell.angle_beta   90.00
_cell.angle_gamma   90.00
#
_symmetry.space_group_name_H-M   'P 1'
#
loop_
_entity.id
_entity.type
_entity.pdbx_description
1 polymer ?
#
loop_
_entity_poly.entity_id
_entity_poly.type
_entity_poly.pdbx_seq_one_letter_code
_entity_poly.pdbx_strand_id
1 'polypeptide(L)'
;MFSCNLFYSGIGPASCFLMQRAGYATLKDISVRLKSVKNIQKITQSMKMVAAAKYSRSERDLRPARPFGEGAKEFYKFLSLNEETPKKANHLMIVLTSDRGLCGAVHSNLGKMVKQDMQEKPDNVDVKIVCIGDKSKAILTR
;
A
#
# COMPACT_ATOMS: atom_id res chain seq x y z
N MET A 1 51.03 28.15 64.81
CA MET A 1 49.97 27.40 65.50
C MET A 1 49.00 26.92 64.42
N PHE A 2 49.03 25.71 63.86
CA PHE A 2 49.68 24.42 64.19
C PHE A 2 50.39 23.89 62.93
N SER A 3 51.57 23.30 63.12
CA SER A 3 52.26 22.48 62.14
C SER A 3 51.59 21.11 62.04
N CYS A 4 51.44 20.53 60.85
CA CYS A 4 51.93 19.16 60.64
C CYS A 4 51.97 18.76 59.16
N ASN A 5 53.12 18.20 58.84
CA ASN A 5 53.62 17.68 57.60
C ASN A 5 53.34 16.15 57.57
N LEU A 6 53.70 15.47 56.48
CA LEU A 6 53.70 14.00 56.25
C LEU A 6 52.33 13.38 55.87
N PHE A 7 52.22 12.35 55.04
CA PHE A 7 53.08 11.66 54.07
C PHE A 7 52.18 10.54 53.50
N TYR A 8 52.25 10.30 52.19
CA TYR A 8 51.93 9.08 51.44
C TYR A 8 51.30 7.87 52.18
N SER A 9 50.13 7.43 51.69
CA SER A 9 49.86 5.99 51.45
C SER A 9 48.53 5.74 50.72
N GLY A 10 48.62 5.31 49.45
CA GLY A 10 47.76 4.28 48.85
C GLY A 10 46.34 4.65 48.36
N ILE A 11 46.11 4.55 47.04
CA ILE A 11 45.29 3.52 46.36
C ILE A 11 44.95 4.00 44.93
N GLY A 12 45.63 3.40 43.95
CA GLY A 12 45.11 3.07 42.62
C GLY A 12 44.95 4.18 41.56
N PRO A 13 45.62 4.08 40.38
CA PRO A 13 45.14 4.74 39.19
C PRO A 13 43.93 3.93 38.70
N ALA A 14 42.74 4.23 39.21
CA ALA A 14 41.50 3.80 38.57
C ALA A 14 41.36 4.61 37.28
N SER A 15 41.98 4.06 36.25
CA SER A 15 41.78 4.31 34.83
C SER A 15 40.53 5.14 34.57
N CYS A 16 40.75 6.38 34.13
CA CYS A 16 39.84 7.04 33.20
C CYS A 16 39.72 6.09 32.00
N PHE A 17 38.79 5.16 32.10
CA PHE A 17 38.36 4.30 31.02
C PHE A 17 37.66 5.26 30.08
N LEU A 18 38.44 5.91 29.21
CA LEU A 18 37.98 6.41 27.93
C LEU A 18 37.28 5.21 27.30
N MET A 19 35.96 5.15 27.51
CA MET A 19 35.07 4.33 26.73
C MET A 19 35.08 4.95 25.34
N GLN A 20 36.17 4.73 24.60
CA GLN A 20 36.16 4.69 23.15
C GLN A 20 35.22 3.55 22.79
N ARG A 21 33.92 3.86 22.81
CA ARG A 21 32.93 3.16 22.00
C ARG A 21 33.48 3.24 20.59
N ALA A 22 34.05 2.14 20.11
CA ALA A 22 34.51 2.02 18.74
C ALA A 22 33.32 2.29 17.81
N GLY A 23 33.19 3.54 17.34
CA GLY A 23 32.17 3.98 16.37
C GLY A 23 32.35 3.36 14.98
N TYR A 24 33.27 2.41 14.82
CA TYR A 24 33.57 1.77 13.55
C TYR A 24 32.48 0.77 13.12
N ALA A 25 31.80 0.11 14.08
CA ALA A 25 30.67 -0.78 13.78
C ALA A 25 29.43 0.01 13.35
N THR A 26 29.11 1.10 14.06
CA THR A 26 27.94 1.94 13.77
C THR A 26 28.08 2.73 12.48
N LEU A 27 29.26 3.27 12.15
CA LEU A 27 29.48 3.99 10.89
C LEU A 27 29.40 3.07 9.66
N LYS A 28 29.88 1.82 9.77
CA LYS A 28 29.74 0.82 8.70
C LYS A 28 28.26 0.44 8.49
N ASP A 29 27.51 0.19 9.55
CA ASP A 29 26.08 -0.15 9.45
C ASP A 29 25.25 0.98 8.83
N ILE A 30 25.52 2.23 9.20
CA ILE A 30 24.89 3.41 8.60
C ILE A 30 25.22 3.50 7.11
N SER A 31 26.48 3.27 6.73
CA SER A 31 26.91 3.26 5.32
C SER A 31 26.20 2.16 4.51
N VAL A 32 26.01 0.97 5.09
CA VAL A 32 25.26 -0.13 4.45
C VAL A 32 23.79 0.25 4.26
N ARG A 33 23.13 0.83 5.27
CA ARG A 33 21.74 1.30 5.15
C ARG A 33 21.59 2.39 4.08
N LEU A 34 22.51 3.35 4.02
CA LEU A 34 22.50 4.39 2.99
C LEU A 34 22.61 3.82 1.58
N LYS A 35 23.44 2.79 1.37
CA LYS A 35 23.51 2.07 0.09
C LYS A 35 22.18 1.39 -0.26
N SER A 36 21.55 0.72 0.71
CA SER A 36 20.24 0.08 0.51
C SER A 36 19.14 1.09 0.15
N VAL A 37 19.04 2.19 0.89
CA VAL A 37 18.05 3.26 0.62
C VAL A 37 18.27 3.88 -0.77
N LYS A 38 19.53 4.14 -1.15
CA LYS A 38 19.85 4.64 -2.51
C LYS A 38 19.45 3.65 -3.60
N ASN A 39 19.59 2.34 -3.37
CA ASN A 39 19.14 1.32 -4.32
C ASN A 39 17.61 1.26 -4.43
N ILE A 40 16.90 1.28 -3.29
CA ILE A 40 15.43 1.33 -3.26
C ILE A 40 14.91 2.61 -3.95
N GLN A 41 15.58 3.75 -3.75
CA GLN A 41 15.25 5.01 -4.41
C GLN A 41 15.38 4.92 -5.94
N LYS A 42 16.45 4.29 -6.45
CA LYS A 42 16.61 4.07 -7.90
C LYS A 42 15.52 3.15 -8.46
N ILE A 43 15.22 2.05 -7.78
CA ILE A 43 14.17 1.11 -8.20
C ILE A 43 12.82 1.83 -8.24
N THR A 44 12.46 2.57 -7.18
CA THR A 44 11.18 3.29 -7.12
C THR A 44 11.11 4.42 -8.14
N GLN A 45 12.22 5.11 -8.43
CA GLN A 45 12.28 6.12 -9.50
C GLN A 45 12.03 5.50 -10.89
N SER A 46 12.67 4.35 -11.17
CA SER A 46 12.42 3.62 -12.41
C SER A 46 10.96 3.14 -12.49
N MET A 47 10.43 2.57 -11.40
CA MET A 47 9.04 2.13 -11.34
C MET A 47 8.04 3.28 -11.55
N LYS A 48 8.31 4.47 -11.02
CA LYS A 48 7.50 5.67 -11.25
C LYS A 48 7.40 6.01 -12.74
N MET A 49 8.51 5.99 -13.46
CA MET A 49 8.50 6.28 -14.90
C MET A 49 7.81 5.18 -15.71
N VAL A 50 8.03 3.90 -15.36
CA VAL A 50 7.35 2.78 -16.02
C VAL A 50 5.83 2.83 -15.78
N ALA A 51 5.39 3.12 -14.56
CA ALA A 51 3.98 3.26 -14.22
C ALA A 51 3.35 4.43 -14.97
N ALA A 52 4.02 5.59 -15.03
CA ALA A 52 3.54 6.76 -15.78
C ALA A 52 3.41 6.46 -17.28
N ALA A 53 4.39 5.78 -17.88
CA ALA A 53 4.34 5.41 -19.29
C ALA A 53 3.20 4.41 -19.59
N LYS A 54 2.99 3.42 -18.71
CA LYS A 54 1.86 2.48 -18.83
C LYS A 54 0.51 3.19 -18.68
N TYR A 55 0.39 4.08 -17.70
CA TYR A 55 -0.83 4.87 -17.49
C TYR A 55 -1.16 5.72 -18.72
N SER A 56 -0.18 6.45 -19.26
CA SER A 56 -0.35 7.27 -20.47
C SER A 56 -0.73 6.43 -21.70
N ARG A 57 -0.23 5.18 -21.82
CA ARG A 57 -0.67 4.26 -22.86
C ARG A 57 -2.12 3.83 -22.66
N SER A 58 -2.48 3.34 -21.48
CA SER A 58 -3.85 2.91 -21.17
C SER A 58 -4.86 4.04 -21.30
N GLU A 59 -4.49 5.28 -20.96
CA GLU A 59 -5.35 6.45 -21.11
C GLU A 59 -5.61 6.78 -22.59
N ARG A 60 -4.59 6.68 -23.45
CA ARG A 60 -4.75 6.84 -24.90
C ARG A 60 -5.67 5.78 -25.49
N ASP A 61 -5.58 4.54 -25.03
CA ASP A 61 -6.43 3.44 -25.49
C ASP A 61 -7.89 3.59 -24.97
N LEU A 62 -8.08 4.13 -23.76
CA LEU A 62 -9.39 4.38 -23.17
C LEU A 62 -10.13 5.57 -23.78
N ARG A 63 -9.42 6.61 -24.23
CA ARG A 63 -10.02 7.84 -24.77
C ARG A 63 -11.01 7.60 -25.92
N PRO A 64 -10.71 6.80 -26.96
CA PRO A 64 -11.68 6.48 -28.02
C PRO A 64 -12.78 5.51 -27.56
N ALA A 65 -12.55 4.70 -26.53
CA ALA A 65 -13.54 3.74 -26.03
C ALA A 65 -14.62 4.36 -25.13
N ARG A 66 -14.31 5.48 -24.43
CA ARG A 66 -15.26 6.21 -23.56
C ARG A 66 -16.63 6.52 -24.20
N PRO A 67 -16.71 7.15 -25.39
CA PRO A 67 -18.00 7.51 -25.99
C PRO A 67 -18.87 6.28 -26.28
N PHE A 68 -18.27 5.11 -26.52
CA PHE A 68 -19.01 3.88 -26.76
C PHE A 68 -19.76 3.40 -25.51
N GLY A 69 -19.12 3.51 -24.35
CA GLY A 69 -19.75 3.16 -23.07
C GLY A 69 -20.84 4.14 -22.65
N GLU A 70 -20.62 5.44 -22.89
CA GLU A 70 -21.61 6.49 -22.61
C GLU A 70 -22.84 6.35 -23.51
N GLY A 71 -22.65 6.19 -24.83
CA GLY A 71 -23.74 5.99 -25.77
C GLY A 71 -24.56 4.72 -25.49
N ALA A 72 -23.92 3.62 -25.11
CA ALA A 72 -24.63 2.41 -24.69
C ALA A 72 -25.47 2.66 -23.42
N LYS A 73 -24.93 3.37 -22.43
CA LYS A 73 -25.64 3.69 -21.19
C LYS A 73 -26.86 4.58 -21.45
N GLU A 74 -26.74 5.55 -22.35
CA GLU A 74 -27.87 6.39 -22.76
C GLU A 74 -28.93 5.59 -23.51
N PHE A 75 -28.51 4.74 -24.45
CA PHE A 75 -29.41 3.84 -25.18
C PHE A 75 -30.25 2.97 -24.22
N TYR A 76 -29.62 2.34 -23.23
CA TYR A 76 -30.33 1.54 -22.23
C TYR A 76 -31.28 2.36 -21.33
N LYS A 77 -30.95 3.63 -21.04
CA LYS A 77 -31.87 4.52 -20.30
C LYS A 77 -33.12 4.81 -21.11
N PHE A 78 -32.97 5.14 -22.39
CA PHE A 78 -34.10 5.41 -23.27
C PHE A 78 -34.96 4.17 -23.52
N LEU A 79 -34.35 2.98 -23.48
CA LEU A 79 -35.08 1.73 -23.68
C LEU A 79 -36.05 1.39 -22.55
N SER A 80 -35.93 2.03 -21.36
CA SER A 80 -36.84 1.95 -20.21
C SER A 80 -37.68 0.67 -20.22
N LEU A 81 -36.99 -0.48 -20.15
CA LEU A 81 -37.65 -1.74 -19.93
C LEU A 81 -38.30 -1.59 -18.55
N ASN A 82 -39.64 -1.59 -18.53
CA ASN A 82 -40.43 -1.82 -17.33
C ASN A 82 -40.08 -3.22 -16.83
N GLU A 83 -38.91 -3.39 -16.23
CA GLU A 83 -38.54 -4.62 -15.57
C GLU A 83 -39.21 -4.60 -14.21
N GLU A 84 -40.34 -5.30 -14.14
CA GLU A 84 -40.74 -5.99 -12.92
C GLU A 84 -39.53 -6.81 -12.45
N THR A 85 -38.69 -6.18 -11.62
CA THR A 85 -37.53 -6.83 -11.04
C THR A 85 -38.05 -8.02 -10.23
N PRO A 86 -37.71 -9.26 -10.61
CA PRO A 86 -38.17 -10.41 -9.85
C PRO A 86 -37.67 -10.26 -8.41
N LYS A 87 -38.58 -10.39 -7.43
CA LYS A 87 -38.38 -10.19 -5.99
C LYS A 87 -37.22 -11.01 -5.35
N LYS A 88 -36.54 -11.84 -6.13
CA LYS A 88 -35.29 -12.53 -5.81
C LYS A 88 -34.28 -12.29 -6.93
N ALA A 89 -33.75 -11.08 -7.03
CA ALA A 89 -32.65 -10.79 -7.93
C ALA A 89 -31.35 -11.26 -7.29
N ASN A 90 -30.82 -12.40 -7.73
CA ASN A 90 -29.46 -12.81 -7.36
C ASN A 90 -28.49 -11.70 -7.78
N HIS A 91 -27.83 -11.06 -6.82
CA HIS A 91 -26.91 -9.96 -7.12
C HIS A 91 -25.50 -10.51 -7.34
N LEU A 92 -24.97 -10.32 -8.55
CA LEU A 92 -23.57 -10.64 -8.85
C LEU A 92 -22.73 -9.37 -8.69
N MET A 93 -21.76 -9.40 -7.77
CA MET A 93 -20.77 -8.34 -7.62
C MET A 93 -19.46 -8.78 -8.24
N ILE A 94 -19.02 -8.06 -9.28
CA ILE A 94 -17.75 -8.32 -9.94
C ILE A 94 -16.73 -7.31 -9.42
N VAL A 95 -15.70 -7.79 -8.73
CA VAL A 95 -14.64 -6.96 -8.15
C VAL A 95 -13.40 -7.09 -9.02
N LEU A 96 -12.98 -5.99 -9.62
CA LEU A 96 -11.83 -5.91 -10.52
C LEU A 96 -10.61 -5.33 -9.78
N THR A 97 -9.50 -6.06 -9.81
CA THR A 97 -8.22 -5.64 -9.24
C THR A 97 -7.05 -5.94 -10.17
N SER A 98 -5.89 -5.37 -9.89
CA SER A 98 -4.63 -5.72 -10.55
C SER A 98 -3.89 -6.84 -9.81
N ASP A 99 -3.09 -7.60 -10.55
CA ASP A 99 -2.31 -8.72 -9.98
C ASP A 99 -1.04 -8.25 -9.27
N ARG A 100 -0.44 -7.17 -9.77
CA ARG A 100 0.79 -6.60 -9.20
C ARG A 100 0.47 -5.71 -8.00
N GLY A 101 1.29 -5.83 -6.96
CA GLY A 101 1.24 -4.95 -5.78
C GLY A 101 1.93 -3.60 -6.02
N LEU A 102 2.11 -2.81 -4.94
CA LEU A 102 2.72 -1.47 -4.96
C LEU A 102 1.88 -0.36 -5.63
N CYS A 103 0.56 -0.56 -5.71
CA CYS A 103 -0.42 0.41 -6.23
C CYS A 103 -0.90 1.45 -5.20
N GLY A 104 -0.28 1.50 -4.01
CA GLY A 104 -0.72 2.36 -2.91
C GLY A 104 -2.07 1.94 -2.31
N ALA A 105 -2.94 2.92 -2.03
CA ALA A 105 -4.19 2.71 -1.30
C ALA A 105 -5.38 2.20 -2.14
N VAL A 106 -5.22 2.03 -3.46
CA VAL A 106 -6.33 1.71 -4.39
C VAL A 106 -7.03 0.40 -3.99
N HIS A 107 -6.27 -0.69 -3.78
CA HIS A 107 -6.86 -1.98 -3.42
C HIS A 107 -7.47 -1.98 -2.01
N SER A 108 -6.84 -1.29 -1.06
CA SER A 108 -7.34 -1.17 0.31
C SER A 108 -8.68 -0.44 0.36
N ASN A 109 -8.83 0.64 -0.42
CA ASN A 109 -10.07 1.40 -0.50
C ASN A 109 -11.16 0.60 -1.24
N LEU A 110 -10.81 -0.10 -2.31
CA LEU A 110 -11.75 -0.98 -3.01
C LEU A 110 -12.32 -2.06 -2.09
N GLY A 111 -11.47 -2.70 -1.28
CA GLY A 111 -11.92 -3.70 -0.30
C GLY A 111 -12.89 -3.12 0.74
N LYS A 112 -12.66 -1.88 1.19
CA LYS A 112 -13.56 -1.20 2.12
C LYS A 112 -14.90 -0.89 1.48
N MET A 113 -14.91 -0.34 0.25
CA MET A 113 -16.13 -0.03 -0.49
C MET A 113 -16.96 -1.30 -0.73
N VAL A 114 -16.34 -2.39 -1.21
CA VAL A 114 -17.05 -3.65 -1.43
C VAL A 114 -17.66 -4.21 -0.14
N LYS A 115 -16.96 -4.10 0.99
CA LYS A 115 -17.48 -4.53 2.30
C LYS A 115 -18.65 -3.65 2.76
N GLN A 116 -18.58 -2.35 2.53
CA GLN A 116 -19.66 -1.41 2.84
C GLN A 116 -20.90 -1.68 1.96
N ASP A 117 -20.71 -1.81 0.64
CA ASP A 117 -21.78 -2.13 -0.31
C ASP A 117 -22.47 -3.47 0.01
N MET A 118 -21.74 -4.40 0.64
CA MET A 118 -22.28 -5.68 1.10
C MET A 118 -23.11 -5.54 2.38
N GLN A 119 -22.72 -4.64 3.29
CA GLN A 119 -23.45 -4.36 4.53
C GLN A 119 -24.72 -3.53 4.31
N GLU A 120 -24.74 -2.67 3.30
CA GLU A 120 -25.90 -1.83 2.97
C GLU A 120 -27.04 -2.61 2.31
N LYS A 121 -26.81 -3.85 1.85
CA LYS A 121 -27.84 -4.67 1.22
C LYS A 121 -28.67 -5.45 2.25
N PRO A 122 -29.99 -5.57 2.05
CA PRO A 122 -30.86 -6.32 2.96
C PRO A 122 -30.52 -7.82 2.95
N ASP A 123 -30.64 -8.47 4.11
CA ASP A 123 -30.27 -9.89 4.36
C ASP A 123 -30.97 -10.93 3.47
N ASN A 124 -31.98 -10.53 2.69
CA ASN A 124 -32.81 -11.42 1.88
C ASN A 124 -32.36 -11.55 0.42
N VAL A 125 -31.13 -11.13 0.09
CA VAL A 125 -30.59 -11.23 -1.28
C VAL A 125 -29.29 -12.03 -1.31
N ASP A 126 -29.27 -13.10 -2.10
CA ASP A 126 -28.06 -13.85 -2.39
C ASP A 126 -27.08 -13.01 -3.21
N VAL A 127 -25.96 -12.63 -2.58
CA VAL A 127 -24.87 -11.90 -3.22
C VAL A 127 -23.75 -12.87 -3.59
N LYS A 128 -23.51 -13.06 -4.89
CA LYS A 128 -22.35 -13.81 -5.40
C LYS A 128 -21.24 -12.84 -5.75
N ILE A 129 -20.03 -13.09 -5.27
CA ILE A 129 -18.86 -12.24 -5.56
C ILE A 129 -17.94 -12.97 -6.53
N VAL A 130 -17.65 -12.33 -7.66
CA VAL A 130 -16.64 -12.79 -8.62
C VAL A 130 -15.44 -11.85 -8.52
N CYS A 131 -14.33 -12.42 -8.08
CA CYS A 131 -13.07 -11.71 -7.90
C CYS A 131 -12.21 -11.87 -9.16
N ILE A 132 -11.83 -10.74 -9.78
CA ILE A 132 -10.90 -10.71 -10.91
C ILE A 132 -9.61 -10.03 -10.44
N GLY A 133 -8.50 -10.76 -10.58
CA GLY A 133 -7.16 -10.35 -10.19
C GLY A 133 -6.75 -10.84 -8.80
N ASP A 134 -5.46 -11.16 -8.62
CA ASP A 134 -4.96 -11.88 -7.44
C ASP A 134 -5.16 -11.12 -6.11
N LYS A 135 -5.18 -9.78 -6.16
CA LYS A 135 -5.29 -8.93 -4.97
C LYS A 135 -6.70 -8.86 -4.40
N SER A 136 -7.73 -8.97 -5.24
CA SER A 136 -9.12 -9.01 -4.79
C SER A 136 -9.39 -10.20 -3.87
N LYS A 137 -8.91 -11.40 -4.26
CA LYS A 137 -9.03 -12.62 -3.46
C LYS A 137 -8.38 -12.46 -2.08
N ALA A 138 -7.16 -11.94 -2.02
CA ALA A 138 -6.46 -11.74 -0.75
C ALA A 138 -7.16 -10.76 0.22
N ILE A 139 -7.91 -9.79 -0.30
CA ILE A 139 -8.58 -8.76 0.49
C ILE A 139 -9.98 -9.21 0.95
N LEU A 140 -10.69 -9.96 0.10
CA LEU A 140 -12.07 -10.39 0.35
C LEU A 140 -12.17 -11.75 1.03
N THR A 141 -11.16 -12.62 0.93
CA THR A 141 -11.11 -13.89 1.69
C THR A 141 -10.84 -13.66 3.18
N ARG A 142 -10.46 -12.44 3.59
CA ARG A 142 -10.09 -12.09 4.97
C ARG A 142 -11.15 -11.22 5.64
#